data_AF-A0A9E3SHA0-F1
#
_entry.id   AF-A0A9E3SHA0-F1
#
_cell.length_a   1.000
_cell.length_b   1.000
_cell.length_c   1.000
_cell.angle_alpha   90.00
_cell.angle_beta   90.00
_cell.angle_gamma   90.00
#
_symmetry.space_group_name_H-M   'P 1'
#
loop_
_entity.id
_entity.type
_entity.pdbx_description
1 polymer ?
#
loop_
_entity_poly.entity_id
_entity_poly.type
_entity_poly.pdbx_seq_one_letter_code
_entity_poly.pdbx_strand_id
1 'polypeptide(L)'
;ARVVATDRDPRALACARENVERLGLAKQVEVVEADLFPEGRAALVLCNPPWVPARPATPIEGGIYDPESRMLRAFLAGLAAHLAPGGEGWLVLSDLAEHLGLRTRQELLALFEGAGLAVLGRREAKPRHPKAADEDDPLHAARAAEVTSLWRLGK
;
A
#
# COMPACT_ATOMS: atom_id res chain seq x y z
N ALA A 1 -1.57 20.22 -7.79
CA ALA A 1 -2.51 19.12 -8.11
C ALA A 1 -3.44 18.93 -6.91
N ARG A 2 -4.69 18.49 -7.09
CA ARG A 2 -5.58 18.15 -5.96
C ARG A 2 -5.32 16.71 -5.52
N VAL A 3 -5.24 16.49 -4.22
CA VAL A 3 -5.05 15.17 -3.59
C VAL A 3 -6.18 14.95 -2.58
N VAL A 4 -6.77 13.77 -2.58
CA VAL A 4 -7.68 13.30 -1.53
C VAL A 4 -6.98 12.16 -0.80
N ALA A 5 -6.71 12.35 0.48
CA ALA A 5 -6.11 11.35 1.35
C ALA A 5 -7.19 10.74 2.24
N THR A 6 -7.24 9.41 2.28
CA THR A 6 -8.25 8.67 3.04
C THR A 6 -7.62 7.79 4.10
N ASP A 7 -8.26 7.72 5.25
CA ASP A 7 -7.97 6.73 6.30
C ASP A 7 -9.25 6.48 7.11
N ARG A 8 -9.29 5.38 7.86
CA ARG A 8 -10.38 5.05 8.80
C ARG A 8 -9.99 5.30 10.26
N ASP A 9 -8.69 5.40 10.56
CA ASP A 9 -8.22 5.65 11.92
C ASP A 9 -8.31 7.16 12.22
N PRO A 10 -9.13 7.59 13.19
CA PRO A 10 -9.25 9.00 13.56
C PRO A 10 -7.93 9.63 13.97
N ARG A 11 -6.99 8.84 14.53
CA ARG A 11 -5.65 9.31 14.90
C ARG A 11 -4.78 9.56 13.67
N ALA A 12 -4.85 8.68 12.67
CA ALA A 12 -4.13 8.87 11.41
C ALA A 12 -4.67 10.09 10.65
N LEU A 13 -6.00 10.27 10.62
CA LEU A 13 -6.64 11.44 10.04
C LEU A 13 -6.22 12.74 10.71
N ALA A 14 -6.22 12.78 12.05
CA ALA A 14 -5.76 13.95 12.81
C ALA A 14 -4.28 14.28 12.52
N CYS A 15 -3.41 13.27 12.53
CA CYS A 15 -1.99 13.42 12.19
C CYS A 15 -1.78 13.93 10.76
N ALA A 16 -2.53 13.39 9.79
CA ALA A 16 -2.46 13.83 8.40
C ALA A 16 -2.89 15.29 8.24
N ARG A 17 -4.00 15.70 8.89
CA ARG A 17 -4.48 17.10 8.87
C ARG A 17 -3.47 18.07 9.45
N GLU A 18 -2.90 17.77 10.62
CA GLU A 18 -1.85 18.61 11.23
C GLU A 18 -0.64 18.75 10.30
N ASN A 19 -0.17 17.65 9.71
CA ASN A 19 0.96 17.68 8.77
C ASN A 19 0.65 18.52 7.52
N VAL A 20 -0.55 18.39 6.96
CA VAL A 20 -1.00 19.17 5.81
C VAL A 20 -1.01 20.68 6.13
N GLU A 21 -1.49 21.06 7.32
CA GLU A 21 -1.49 22.45 7.78
C GLU A 21 -0.07 22.98 7.97
N ARG A 22 0.78 22.25 8.69
CA ARG A 22 2.18 22.64 8.96
C ARG A 22 3.02 22.80 7.70
N LEU A 23 2.72 22.02 6.66
CA LEU A 23 3.39 22.10 5.36
C LEU A 23 2.76 23.15 4.42
N GLY A 24 1.68 23.84 4.83
CA GLY A 24 1.00 24.84 4.01
C GLY A 24 0.25 24.25 2.80
N LEU A 25 -0.14 22.98 2.86
CA LEU A 25 -0.72 22.21 1.75
C LEU A 25 -2.26 22.12 1.79
N ALA A 26 -2.92 22.77 2.75
CA ALA A 26 -4.37 22.69 2.96
C ALA A 26 -5.22 23.09 1.73
N LYS A 27 -4.68 23.89 0.79
CA LYS A 27 -5.36 24.23 -0.47
C LYS A 27 -5.34 23.10 -1.51
N GLN A 28 -4.47 22.11 -1.34
CA GLN A 28 -4.20 21.05 -2.31
C GLN A 28 -4.58 19.66 -1.81
N VAL A 29 -4.53 19.43 -0.50
CA VAL A 29 -4.78 18.12 0.12
C VAL A 29 -6.03 18.18 0.98
N GLU A 30 -6.97 17.31 0.68
CA GLU A 30 -8.18 17.07 1.47
C GLU A 30 -8.03 15.74 2.21
N VAL A 31 -8.32 15.72 3.51
CA VAL A 31 -8.21 14.52 4.35
C VAL A 31 -9.60 14.05 4.77
N VAL A 32 -10.01 12.90 4.22
CA VAL A 32 -11.38 12.35 4.33
C VAL A 32 -11.35 11.06 5.14
N GLU A 33 -12.32 10.89 6.04
CA GLU A 33 -12.55 9.60 6.68
C GLU A 33 -13.27 8.66 5.70
N ALA A 34 -12.59 7.60 5.27
CA ALA A 34 -13.14 6.62 4.34
C ALA A 34 -12.40 5.29 4.44
N ASP A 35 -13.10 4.20 4.12
CA ASP A 35 -12.50 2.88 3.97
C ASP A 35 -11.96 2.73 2.53
N LEU A 36 -10.65 2.93 2.38
CA LEU A 36 -9.87 2.88 1.13
C LEU A 36 -10.18 3.93 0.07
N PHE A 37 -11.43 4.02 -0.39
CA PHE A 37 -11.78 4.87 -1.54
C PHE A 37 -12.85 5.89 -1.15
N PRO A 38 -12.65 7.18 -1.46
CA PRO A 38 -13.72 8.17 -1.38
C PRO A 38 -14.62 8.08 -2.62
N GLU A 39 -15.73 8.81 -2.61
CA GLU A 39 -16.59 8.93 -3.80
C GLU A 39 -15.84 9.51 -5.01
N GLY A 40 -16.16 8.99 -6.20
CA GLY A 40 -15.66 9.51 -7.47
C GLY A 40 -14.57 8.64 -8.11
N ARG A 41 -13.83 9.25 -9.04
CA ARG A 41 -12.76 8.58 -9.81
C ARG A 41 -11.53 9.47 -9.90
N ALA A 42 -10.36 8.86 -9.92
CA ALA A 42 -9.07 9.55 -10.03
C ALA A 42 -8.28 9.08 -11.25
N ALA A 43 -7.45 9.96 -11.81
CA ALA A 43 -6.46 9.59 -12.81
C ALA A 43 -5.31 8.77 -12.20
N LEU A 44 -5.09 8.90 -10.90
CA LEU A 44 -4.08 8.14 -10.15
C LEU A 44 -4.62 7.83 -8.75
N VAL A 45 -4.56 6.56 -8.36
CA VAL A 45 -4.81 6.13 -6.97
C VAL A 45 -3.52 5.50 -6.43
N LEU A 46 -3.00 6.00 -5.31
CA LEU A 46 -1.80 5.47 -4.67
C LEU A 46 -2.19 4.73 -3.38
N CYS A 47 -1.66 3.52 -3.19
CA CYS A 47 -1.87 2.73 -1.98
C CYS A 47 -0.54 2.12 -1.51
N ASN A 48 -0.26 2.28 -0.22
CA ASN A 48 0.82 1.61 0.50
C ASN A 48 0.19 0.77 1.62
N PRO A 49 -0.43 -0.39 1.29
CA PRO A 49 -1.09 -1.23 2.28
C PRO A 49 -0.06 -1.87 3.22
N PRO A 50 -0.50 -2.38 4.37
CA PRO A 50 0.34 -3.21 5.20
C PRO A 50 0.84 -4.44 4.41
N TRP A 51 2.14 -4.62 4.46
CA TRP A 51 2.97 -5.56 3.74
C TRP A 51 2.93 -7.03 4.20
N VAL A 52 2.60 -7.34 5.47
CA VAL A 52 2.76 -8.70 6.02
C VAL A 52 1.39 -9.35 6.32
N PRO A 53 1.03 -10.49 5.71
CA PRO A 53 -0.29 -11.08 5.90
C PRO A 53 -0.42 -11.90 7.21
N ALA A 54 -0.14 -11.27 8.34
CA ALA A 54 -0.23 -11.87 9.67
C ALA A 54 -1.16 -11.05 10.59
N ARG A 55 -1.31 -11.44 11.86
CA ARG A 55 -2.15 -10.73 12.84
C ARG A 55 -1.34 -9.70 13.62
N PRO A 56 -1.79 -8.43 13.71
CA PRO A 56 -1.15 -7.46 14.58
C PRO A 56 -1.43 -7.79 16.06
N ALA A 57 -0.44 -7.61 16.92
CA ALA A 57 -0.58 -7.70 18.37
C ALA A 57 -1.04 -6.37 19.00
N THR A 58 -0.81 -5.24 18.31
CA THR A 58 -1.16 -3.89 18.79
C THR A 58 -1.82 -3.05 17.69
N PRO A 59 -2.56 -1.97 18.02
CA PRO A 59 -3.17 -1.12 16.99
C PRO A 59 -2.17 -0.49 16.02
N ILE A 60 -0.99 -0.09 16.50
CA ILE A 60 0.05 0.53 15.66
C ILE A 60 0.63 -0.45 14.63
N GLU A 61 0.68 -1.72 14.98
CA GLU A 61 1.09 -2.81 14.09
C GLU A 61 0.10 -3.05 12.94
N GLY A 62 -1.11 -2.47 12.99
CA GLY A 62 -2.06 -2.48 11.88
C GLY A 62 -1.53 -1.81 10.60
N GLY A 63 -0.51 -0.94 10.71
CA GLY A 63 0.21 -0.40 9.54
C GLY A 63 1.24 -1.36 8.94
N ILE A 64 1.48 -2.52 9.58
CA ILE A 64 2.46 -3.53 9.16
C ILE A 64 1.76 -4.84 8.77
N TYR A 65 0.76 -5.25 9.54
CA TYR A 65 0.11 -6.54 9.35
C TYR A 65 -1.28 -6.40 8.73
N ASP A 66 -1.52 -7.16 7.66
CA ASP A 66 -2.80 -7.27 6.96
C ASP A 66 -3.33 -8.71 7.01
N PRO A 67 -4.03 -9.11 8.10
CA PRO A 67 -4.53 -10.47 8.24
C PRO A 67 -5.31 -10.90 7.00
N GLU A 68 -4.95 -12.06 6.42
CA GLU A 68 -5.58 -12.62 5.21
C GLU A 68 -5.47 -11.73 3.95
N SER A 69 -4.57 -10.73 3.98
CA SER A 69 -4.45 -9.69 2.96
C SER A 69 -5.77 -8.93 2.72
N ARG A 70 -6.55 -8.68 3.78
CA ARG A 70 -7.88 -8.03 3.68
C ARG A 70 -7.81 -6.66 3.02
N MET A 71 -6.90 -5.78 3.46
CA MET A 71 -6.77 -4.44 2.90
C MET A 71 -6.29 -4.50 1.46
N LEU A 72 -5.28 -5.33 1.15
CA LEU A 72 -4.81 -5.51 -0.21
C LEU A 72 -5.92 -6.01 -1.15
N ARG A 73 -6.67 -7.04 -0.72
CA ARG A 73 -7.78 -7.59 -1.51
C ARG A 73 -8.89 -6.58 -1.73
N ALA A 74 -9.28 -5.83 -0.69
CA ALA A 74 -10.29 -4.79 -0.78
C ALA A 74 -9.84 -3.63 -1.70
N PHE A 75 -8.56 -3.24 -1.61
CA PHE A 75 -7.98 -2.25 -2.52
C PHE A 75 -8.08 -2.71 -3.98
N LEU A 76 -7.60 -3.93 -4.28
CA LEU A 76 -7.63 -4.46 -5.65
C LEU A 76 -9.06 -4.59 -6.18
N ALA A 77 -9.98 -5.11 -5.37
CA ALA A 77 -11.39 -5.27 -5.75
C ALA A 77 -12.08 -3.92 -6.05
N GLY A 78 -11.74 -2.86 -5.32
CA GLY A 78 -12.33 -1.54 -5.50
C GLY A 78 -11.64 -0.68 -6.55
N LEU A 79 -10.35 -0.90 -6.83
CA LEU A 79 -9.51 0.01 -7.61
C LEU A 79 -10.09 0.30 -9.00
N ALA A 80 -10.50 -0.72 -9.74
CA ALA A 80 -11.04 -0.55 -11.08
C ALA A 80 -12.25 0.41 -11.11
N ALA A 81 -13.16 0.36 -10.15
CA ALA A 81 -14.33 1.24 -10.10
C ALA A 81 -13.96 2.73 -9.90
N HIS A 82 -12.82 2.99 -9.25
CA HIS A 82 -12.35 4.32 -8.85
C HIS A 82 -11.30 4.91 -9.81
N LEU A 83 -10.94 4.20 -10.88
CA LEU A 83 -10.08 4.75 -11.94
C LEU A 83 -10.90 5.50 -13.00
N ALA A 84 -10.46 6.72 -13.30
CA ALA A 84 -10.90 7.44 -14.49
C ALA A 84 -10.44 6.71 -15.77
N PRO A 85 -11.01 7.00 -16.95
CA PRO A 85 -10.51 6.44 -18.22
C PRO A 85 -9.01 6.74 -18.38
N GLY A 86 -8.21 5.69 -18.61
CA GLY A 86 -6.75 5.79 -18.70
C GLY A 86 -6.02 6.05 -17.37
N GLY A 87 -6.73 5.99 -16.24
CA GLY A 87 -6.13 6.15 -14.92
C GLY A 87 -5.35 4.91 -14.45
N GLU A 88 -4.45 5.11 -13.49
CA GLU A 88 -3.60 4.05 -12.92
C GLU A 88 -3.80 3.89 -11.41
N GLY A 89 -3.71 2.64 -10.94
CA GLY A 89 -3.50 2.33 -9.54
C GLY A 89 -2.03 2.04 -9.27
N TRP A 90 -1.45 2.76 -8.32
CA TRP A 90 -0.06 2.59 -7.91
C TRP A 90 -0.05 1.91 -6.54
N LEU A 91 0.44 0.67 -6.52
CA LEU A 91 0.49 -0.16 -5.32
C LEU A 91 1.95 -0.33 -4.89
N VAL A 92 2.27 0.15 -3.69
CA VAL A 92 3.58 -0.08 -3.05
C VAL A 92 3.48 -1.38 -2.25
N LEU A 93 4.34 -2.36 -2.54
CA LEU A 93 4.33 -3.63 -1.83
C LEU A 93 5.73 -4.23 -1.77
N SER A 94 6.07 -4.74 -0.60
CA SER A 94 7.30 -5.50 -0.38
C SER A 94 7.08 -6.98 -0.70
N ASP A 95 8.12 -7.63 -1.22
CA ASP A 95 8.19 -9.09 -1.37
C ASP A 95 8.67 -9.80 -0.08
N LEU A 96 8.79 -9.10 1.04
CA LEU A 96 9.10 -9.71 2.34
C LEU A 96 8.13 -10.86 2.67
N ALA A 97 6.83 -10.71 2.38
CA ALA A 97 5.85 -11.78 2.55
C ALA A 97 6.15 -13.02 1.68
N GLU A 98 6.81 -12.83 0.52
CA GLU A 98 7.27 -13.92 -0.36
C GLU A 98 8.48 -14.62 0.25
N HIS A 99 9.45 -13.87 0.76
CA HIS A 99 10.61 -14.42 1.47
C HIS A 99 10.24 -15.19 2.74
N LEU A 100 9.15 -14.81 3.40
CA LEU A 100 8.63 -15.48 4.60
C LEU A 100 7.67 -16.64 4.27
N GLY A 101 7.43 -16.94 2.98
CA GLY A 101 6.53 -18.01 2.56
C GLY A 101 5.05 -17.78 2.88
N LEU A 102 4.66 -16.53 3.13
CA LEU A 102 3.29 -16.16 3.52
C LEU A 102 2.38 -15.87 2.32
N ARG A 103 2.97 -15.54 1.18
CA ARG A 103 2.29 -15.35 -0.11
C ARG A 103 3.32 -15.48 -1.22
N THR A 104 3.01 -16.19 -2.29
CA THR A 104 3.86 -16.29 -3.48
C THR A 104 3.65 -15.12 -4.43
N ARG A 105 4.64 -14.87 -5.30
CA ARG A 105 4.48 -13.92 -6.41
C ARG A 105 3.31 -14.27 -7.32
N GLN A 106 3.12 -15.56 -7.58
CA GLN A 106 2.04 -16.04 -8.45
C GLN A 106 0.66 -15.71 -7.86
N GLU A 107 0.47 -15.91 -6.55
CA GLU A 107 -0.77 -15.52 -5.87
C GLU A 107 -1.02 -14.01 -5.98
N LEU A 108 0.01 -13.18 -5.78
CA LEU A 108 -0.12 -11.72 -5.93
C LEU A 108 -0.57 -11.33 -7.35
N LEU A 109 0.06 -11.89 -8.38
CA LEU A 109 -0.31 -11.61 -9.77
C LEU A 109 -1.72 -12.11 -10.10
N ALA A 110 -2.12 -13.26 -9.57
CA ALA A 110 -3.48 -13.78 -9.70
C ALA A 110 -4.52 -12.87 -9.02
N LEU A 111 -4.16 -12.18 -7.91
CA LEU A 111 -5.05 -11.17 -7.31
C LEU A 111 -5.23 -9.95 -8.21
N PHE A 112 -4.19 -9.52 -8.92
CA PHE A 112 -4.31 -8.42 -9.89
C PHE A 112 -5.22 -8.81 -11.05
N GLU A 113 -4.97 -9.98 -11.65
CA GLU A 113 -5.76 -10.51 -12.76
C GLU A 113 -7.24 -10.72 -12.34
N GLY A 114 -7.47 -11.34 -11.19
CA GLY A 114 -8.82 -11.57 -10.65
C GLY A 114 -9.60 -10.29 -10.34
N ALA A 115 -8.90 -9.15 -10.15
CA ALA A 115 -9.50 -7.83 -10.01
C ALA A 115 -9.73 -7.12 -11.37
N GLY A 116 -9.41 -7.77 -12.49
CA GLY A 116 -9.48 -7.18 -13.82
C GLY A 116 -8.43 -6.10 -14.05
N LEU A 117 -7.25 -6.23 -13.43
CA LEU A 117 -6.16 -5.27 -13.51
C LEU A 117 -4.94 -5.87 -14.21
N ALA A 118 -4.39 -5.15 -15.18
CA ALA A 118 -3.14 -5.47 -15.84
C ALA A 118 -1.96 -4.74 -15.18
N VAL A 119 -0.78 -5.38 -15.18
CA VAL A 119 0.47 -4.73 -14.77
C VAL A 119 0.99 -3.87 -15.92
N LEU A 120 0.91 -2.55 -15.77
CA LEU A 120 1.42 -1.56 -16.72
C LEU A 120 2.91 -1.27 -16.54
N GLY A 121 3.45 -1.60 -15.37
CA GLY A 121 4.87 -1.45 -15.08
C GLY A 121 5.20 -1.73 -13.62
N ARG A 122 6.49 -1.88 -13.34
CA ARG A 122 7.02 -2.11 -11.99
C ARG A 122 8.29 -1.29 -11.81
N ARG A 123 8.43 -0.63 -10.67
CA ARG A 123 9.70 -0.04 -10.21
C ARG A 123 10.08 -0.66 -8.89
N GLU A 124 11.38 -0.81 -8.65
CA GLU A 124 11.89 -1.53 -7.49
C GLU A 124 12.87 -0.67 -6.70
N ALA A 125 12.91 -0.87 -5.38
CA ALA A 125 13.87 -0.29 -4.48
C ALA A 125 14.37 -1.35 -3.50
N LYS A 126 15.69 -1.40 -3.31
CA LYS A 126 16.34 -2.24 -2.30
C LYS A 126 16.36 -1.53 -0.93
N PRO A 127 16.33 -2.28 0.18
CA PRO A 127 16.39 -1.73 1.53
C PRO A 127 17.69 -0.96 1.74
N ARG A 128 17.60 0.13 2.52
CA ARG A 128 18.75 0.93 2.96
C ARG A 128 18.76 1.17 4.47
N HIS A 129 17.95 0.41 5.21
CA HIS A 129 17.77 0.59 6.65
C HIS A 129 18.71 -0.34 7.46
N PRO A 130 19.06 0.02 8.71
CA PRO A 130 19.98 -0.77 9.53
C PRO A 130 19.58 -2.24 9.73
N LYS A 131 18.28 -2.54 9.86
CA LYS A 131 17.80 -3.93 10.04
C LYS A 131 18.10 -4.88 8.87
N ALA A 132 18.44 -4.36 7.69
CA ALA A 132 18.82 -5.19 6.55
C ALA A 132 20.30 -5.57 6.58
N ALA A 133 21.09 -4.90 7.43
CA ALA A 133 22.51 -5.16 7.66
C ALA A 133 22.78 -5.80 9.04
N ASP A 134 21.73 -6.03 9.83
CA ASP A 134 21.84 -6.61 11.17
C ASP A 134 21.82 -8.14 11.08
N GLU A 135 23.00 -8.77 11.14
CA GLU A 135 23.18 -10.23 11.02
C GLU A 135 22.58 -11.00 12.21
N ASP A 136 22.32 -10.34 13.33
CA ASP A 136 21.72 -10.94 14.53
C ASP A 136 20.18 -10.95 14.46
N ASP A 137 19.56 -10.26 13.49
CA ASP A 137 18.10 -10.30 13.27
C ASP A 137 17.71 -11.69 12.72
N PRO A 138 16.77 -12.42 13.34
CA PRO A 138 16.27 -13.71 12.82
C PRO A 138 15.70 -13.64 11.40
N LEU A 139 15.28 -12.45 10.96
CA LEU A 139 14.78 -12.16 9.62
C LEU A 139 15.84 -11.52 8.71
N HIS A 140 17.10 -11.45 9.13
CA HIS A 140 18.18 -10.79 8.39
C HIS A 140 18.21 -11.17 6.91
N ALA A 141 18.25 -12.47 6.60
CA ALA A 141 18.32 -12.96 5.23
C ALA A 141 17.13 -12.48 4.38
N ALA A 142 15.92 -12.47 4.95
CA ALA A 142 14.71 -11.99 4.28
C ALA A 142 14.74 -10.45 4.11
N ARG A 143 15.16 -9.72 5.15
CA ARG A 143 15.29 -8.25 5.13
C ARG A 143 16.39 -7.76 4.20
N ALA A 144 17.48 -8.49 4.07
CA ALA A 144 18.59 -8.18 3.17
C ALA A 144 18.21 -8.42 1.70
N ALA A 145 17.40 -9.46 1.45
CA ALA A 145 16.91 -9.81 0.12
C ALA A 145 15.70 -8.98 -0.33
N GLU A 146 14.97 -8.38 0.61
CA GLU A 146 13.73 -7.63 0.37
C GLU A 146 13.83 -6.64 -0.81
N VAL A 147 12.77 -6.57 -1.59
CA VAL A 147 12.55 -5.55 -2.61
C VAL A 147 11.17 -4.93 -2.43
N THR A 148 11.16 -3.62 -2.18
CA THR A 148 9.92 -2.85 -2.24
C THR A 148 9.63 -2.47 -3.68
N SER A 149 8.43 -2.82 -4.15
CA SER A 149 8.00 -2.58 -5.52
C SER A 149 6.86 -1.57 -5.58
N LEU A 150 6.94 -0.63 -6.52
CA LEU A 150 5.82 0.16 -6.99
C LEU A 150 5.24 -0.53 -8.23
N TRP A 151 4.07 -1.14 -8.08
CA TRP A 151 3.30 -1.76 -9.14
C TRP A 151 2.35 -0.72 -9.75
N ARG A 152 2.43 -0.53 -11.06
CA ARG A 152 1.49 0.29 -11.83
C ARG A 152 0.44 -0.64 -12.42
N LEU A 153 -0.82 -0.43 -12.06
CA LEU A 153 -1.95 -1.25 -12.42
C LEU A 153 -2.96 -0.42 -13.22
N GLY A 154 -3.63 -1.01 -14.19
CA GLY A 154 -4.70 -0.37 -14.96
C GLY A 154 -5.69 -1.38 -15.52
N LYS A 155 -6.78 -0.89 -16.10
CA LYS A 155 -7.76 -1.71 -16.83
C LYS A 155 -7.27 -2.05 -18.22
#